data_AF-A0A9E7W436-F1
#
_entry.id   AF-A0A9E7W436-F1
#
_cell.length_a   1.000
_cell.length_b   1.000
_cell.length_c   1.000
_cell.angle_alpha   90.00
_cell.angle_beta   90.00
_cell.angle_gamma   90.00
#
_symmetry.space_group_name_H-M   'P 1'
#
loop_
_entity.id
_entity.type
_entity.pdbx_description
1 polymer ?
#
loop_
_entity_poly.entity_id
_entity_poly.type
_entity_poly.pdbx_seq_one_letter_code
_entity_poly.pdbx_strand_id
1 'polypeptide(L)'
;MIVIASICAVILAAAIVIGLIRVLTARDQGSRAVVSDLIYFSAIAIVTMLGITVSSSIVLDVIFLSSMVGILATIALSRILTRGHR
;
A
#
# COMPACT_ATOMS: atom_id res chain seq x y z
N MET A 1 -14.83 0.06 -18.45
CA MET A 1 -13.89 0.62 -17.44
C MET A 1 -14.25 0.19 -16.02
N ILE A 2 -15.50 0.37 -15.57
CA ILE A 2 -15.95 0.01 -14.21
C ILE A 2 -15.76 -1.48 -13.87
N VAL A 3 -16.11 -2.39 -14.78
CA VAL A 3 -15.95 -3.85 -14.53
C VAL A 3 -14.50 -4.24 -14.26
N ILE A 4 -13.56 -3.70 -15.05
CA ILE A 4 -12.12 -3.95 -14.88
C ILE A 4 -11.64 -3.39 -13.54
N ALA A 5 -12.05 -2.15 -13.20
CA ALA A 5 -11.71 -1.53 -11.93
C ALA A 5 -12.24 -2.33 -10.74
N SER A 6 -13.46 -2.87 -10.81
CA SER A 6 -14.01 -3.73 -9.75
C SER A 6 -13.24 -5.03 -9.58
N ILE A 7 -12.84 -5.68 -10.68
CA ILE A 7 -12.08 -6.95 -10.62
C ILE A 7 -10.72 -6.69 -9.99
N CYS A 8 -10.00 -5.65 -10.43
CA CYS A 8 -8.73 -5.27 -9.83
C CYS A 8 -8.86 -4.89 -8.36
N ALA A 9 -9.91 -4.13 -7.98
CA ALA A 9 -10.15 -3.78 -6.59
C ALA A 9 -10.38 -5.02 -5.71
N VAL A 10 -11.09 -6.05 -6.22
CA VAL A 10 -11.29 -7.32 -5.51
C VAL A 10 -9.97 -8.07 -5.32
N ILE A 11 -9.12 -8.12 -6.36
CA ILE A 11 -7.81 -8.76 -6.28
C ILE A 11 -6.90 -8.03 -5.28
N LEU A 12 -6.89 -6.70 -5.31
CA LEU A 12 -6.13 -5.88 -4.36
C LEU A 12 -6.64 -6.03 -2.93
N ALA A 13 -7.96 -6.06 -2.75
CA ALA A 13 -8.57 -6.32 -1.43
C ALA A 13 -8.17 -7.70 -0.90
N ALA A 14 -8.18 -8.73 -1.74
CA ALA A 14 -7.70 -10.07 -1.37
C ALA A 14 -6.21 -10.04 -0.99
N ALA A 15 -5.37 -9.33 -1.75
CA ALA A 15 -3.95 -9.15 -1.43
C ALA A 15 -3.74 -8.45 -0.08
N ILE A 16 -4.54 -7.43 0.24
CA ILE A 16 -4.51 -6.75 1.54
C ILE A 16 -4.87 -7.70 2.68
N VAL A 17 -5.93 -8.51 2.53
CA VAL A 17 -6.35 -9.47 3.56
C VAL A 17 -5.27 -10.51 3.81
N ILE A 18 -4.72 -11.11 2.75
CA ILE A 18 -3.62 -12.08 2.85
C ILE A 18 -2.38 -11.43 3.47
N GLY A 19 -2.04 -10.22 3.05
CA GLY A 19 -0.94 -9.43 3.59
C GLY A 19 -1.12 -9.18 5.09
N LEU A 20 -2.31 -8.77 5.52
CA LEU A 20 -2.59 -8.49 6.93
C LEU A 20 -2.43 -9.74 7.79
N ILE A 21 -2.93 -10.89 7.32
CA ILE A 21 -2.72 -12.19 7.98
C ILE A 21 -1.22 -12.50 8.09
N ARG A 22 -0.45 -12.26 7.03
CA ARG A 22 1.01 -12.45 7.02
C ARG A 22 1.73 -11.53 7.99
N VAL A 23 1.35 -10.25 8.07
CA VAL A 23 1.95 -9.28 9.01
C VAL A 23 1.70 -9.68 10.47
N LEU A 24 0.51 -10.19 10.78
CA LEU A 24 0.16 -10.65 12.12
C LEU A 24 0.87 -11.97 12.50
N THR A 25 1.11 -12.85 11.53
CA THR A 25 1.68 -14.18 11.77
C THR A 25 3.21 -14.21 11.68
N ALA A 26 3.83 -13.28 10.95
CA ALA A 26 5.26 -13.27 10.70
C ALA A 26 6.09 -12.96 11.97
N ARG A 27 7.10 -13.81 12.23
CA ARG A 27 8.11 -13.58 13.29
C ARG A 27 9.25 -12.68 12.84
N ASP A 28 9.57 -12.66 11.55
CA ASP A 28 10.68 -11.86 11.02
C ASP A 28 10.23 -10.42 10.74
N GLN A 29 11.00 -9.46 11.26
CA GLN A 29 10.68 -8.03 11.16
C GLN A 29 10.92 -7.48 9.75
N GLY A 30 11.89 -8.04 9.01
CA GLY A 30 12.12 -7.67 7.61
C GLY A 30 10.95 -8.08 6.72
N SER A 31 10.48 -9.32 6.87
CA SER A 31 9.31 -9.80 6.13
C SER A 31 8.04 -9.00 6.45
N ARG A 32 7.82 -8.60 7.71
CA ARG A 32 6.71 -7.72 8.09
C ARG A 32 6.79 -6.35 7.42
N ALA A 33 7.99 -5.79 7.28
CA ALA A 33 8.20 -4.50 6.64
C ALA A 33 7.79 -4.52 5.17
N VAL A 34 8.28 -5.52 4.42
CA VAL A 34 7.97 -5.67 2.99
C VAL A 34 6.49 -5.94 2.75
N VAL A 35 5.86 -6.80 3.56
CA VAL A 35 4.42 -7.07 3.42
C VAL A 35 3.59 -5.82 3.77
N SER A 36 4.02 -5.01 4.73
CA SER A 36 3.33 -3.75 5.06
C SER A 36 3.41 -2.73 3.92
N ASP A 37 4.54 -2.66 3.21
CA ASP A 37 4.70 -1.82 2.01
C ASP A 37 3.75 -2.27 0.88
N LEU A 38 3.64 -3.58 0.65
CA LEU A 38 2.69 -4.15 -0.30
C LEU A 38 1.23 -3.79 0.04
N ILE A 39 0.83 -3.90 1.31
CA ILE A 39 -0.52 -3.55 1.77
C ILE A 39 -0.79 -2.06 1.52
N TYR A 40 0.17 -1.20 1.84
CA TYR A 40 0.04 0.24 1.69
C TYR A 40 -0.19 0.64 0.23
N PHE A 41 0.65 0.15 -0.69
CA PHE A 41 0.49 0.44 -2.11
C PHE A 41 -0.77 -0.21 -2.71
N SER A 42 -1.18 -1.38 -2.21
CA SER A 42 -2.45 -2.00 -2.63
C SER A 42 -3.64 -1.13 -2.23
N ALA A 43 -3.61 -0.50 -1.05
CA ALA A 43 -4.65 0.42 -0.61
C ALA A 43 -4.69 1.69 -1.47
N ILE A 44 -3.52 2.27 -1.80
CA ILE A 44 -3.44 3.42 -2.72
C ILE A 44 -4.02 3.06 -4.08
N ALA A 45 -3.71 1.88 -4.62
CA ALA A 45 -4.23 1.45 -5.91
C ALA A 45 -5.77 1.36 -5.94
N ILE A 46 -6.39 0.92 -4.84
CA ILE A 46 -7.86 0.92 -4.70
C ILE A 46 -8.40 2.36 -4.69
N VAL A 47 -7.76 3.27 -3.94
CA VAL A 47 -8.13 4.70 -3.92
C VAL A 47 -7.99 5.33 -5.30
N THR A 48 -6.93 4.99 -6.04
CA THR A 48 -6.71 5.45 -7.41
C THR A 48 -7.82 5.02 -8.36
N MET A 49 -8.27 3.77 -8.27
CA MET A 49 -9.39 3.29 -9.08
C MET A 49 -10.69 4.04 -8.77
N LEU A 50 -10.92 4.38 -7.50
CA LEU A 50 -12.05 5.19 -7.07
C LEU A 50 -11.91 6.65 -7.54
N GLY A 51 -10.69 7.21 -7.54
CA GLY A 51 -10.42 8.53 -8.07
C GLY A 51 -10.73 8.66 -9.56
N ILE A 52 -10.39 7.64 -10.34
CA ILE A 52 -10.68 7.59 -11.78
C ILE A 52 -12.20 7.52 -12.04
N THR A 53 -12.99 6.85 -11.21
CA THR A 53 -14.45 6.79 -11.40
C THR A 53 -15.17 8.06 -10.97
N VAL A 54 -14.66 8.77 -9.96
CA VAL A 54 -15.27 10.01 -9.45
C VAL A 54 -14.82 11.26 -10.24
N SER A 55 -13.77 11.17 -11.06
CA SER A 55 -13.21 12.28 -11.85
C SER A 55 -12.91 13.53 -11.01
N SER A 56 -12.41 13.33 -9.78
CA SER A 56 -12.10 14.42 -8.86
C SER A 56 -10.60 14.71 -8.83
N SER A 57 -10.22 15.97 -9.05
CA SER A 57 -8.83 16.44 -8.98
C SER A 57 -8.23 16.28 -7.59
N ILE A 58 -9.04 16.40 -6.54
CA ILE A 58 -8.60 16.27 -5.14
C ILE A 58 -8.06 14.87 -4.87
N VAL A 59 -8.65 13.84 -5.49
CA VAL A 59 -8.21 12.46 -5.29
C VAL A 59 -6.82 12.24 -5.89
N LEU A 60 -6.50 12.90 -7.01
CA LEU A 60 -5.15 12.87 -7.60
C LEU A 60 -4.10 13.44 -6.64
N ASP A 61 -4.36 14.58 -6.01
CA ASP A 61 -3.44 15.16 -5.04
C ASP A 61 -3.20 14.20 -3.85
N VAL A 62 -4.27 13.57 -3.35
CA VAL A 62 -4.17 12.57 -2.29
C VAL A 62 -3.35 11.35 -2.71
N ILE A 63 -3.51 10.87 -3.96
CA ILE A 63 -2.72 9.74 -4.49
C ILE A 63 -1.23 10.10 -4.58
N PHE A 64 -0.90 11.31 -5.07
CA PHE A 64 0.48 11.77 -5.16
C PHE A 64 1.13 11.89 -3.78
N LEU A 65 0.45 12.54 -2.84
CA LEU A 65 0.94 12.67 -1.47
C LEU A 65 1.10 11.29 -0.81
N SER A 66 0.10 10.41 -0.94
CA SER A 66 0.16 9.07 -0.35
C SER A 66 1.30 8.24 -0.93
N SER A 67 1.54 8.30 -2.24
CA SER A 67 2.63 7.56 -2.87
C SER A 67 4.01 8.00 -2.37
N MET A 68 4.21 9.31 -2.18
CA MET A 68 5.44 9.85 -1.59
C MET A 68 5.59 9.41 -0.13
N VAL A 69 4.52 9.51 0.67
CA VAL A 69 4.52 9.10 2.08
C VAL A 69 4.81 7.61 2.22
N GLY A 70 4.31 6.75 1.33
CA GLY A 70 4.62 5.32 1.32
C GLY A 70 6.09 5.02 1.20
N ILE A 71 6.75 5.63 0.22
CA ILE A 71 8.20 5.46 0.00
C ILE A 71 8.98 5.93 1.24
N LEU A 72 8.61 7.10 1.79
CA LEU A 72 9.25 7.63 3.00
C LEU A 72 9.04 6.72 4.22
N ALA A 73 7.86 6.12 4.37
CA ALA A 73 7.57 5.18 5.44
C ALA A 73 8.44 3.92 5.33
N THR A 74 8.64 3.40 4.12
CA THR A 74 9.48 2.22 3.88
C THR A 74 10.96 2.51 4.14
N ILE A 75 11.45 3.70 3.77
CA ILE A 75 12.81 4.16 4.14
C ILE A 75 12.95 4.36 5.65
N ALA A 76 11.94 4.94 6.31
CA ALA A 76 11.97 5.10 7.76
C ALA A 76 12.02 3.74 8.47
N LEU A 77 11.22 2.78 8.00
CA LEU A 77 11.18 1.43 8.55
C LEU A 77 12.49 0.67 8.33
N SER A 78 13.11 0.80 7.15
CA SER A 78 14.42 0.18 6.90
C SER A 78 15.50 0.72 7.84
N ARG A 79 15.51 2.04 8.09
CA ARG A 79 16.44 2.67 9.06
C ARG A 79 16.20 2.20 10.49
N ILE A 80 14.94 2.03 10.90
CA ILE A 80 14.59 1.48 12.22
C ILE A 80 15.13 0.06 12.34
N LEU A 81 14.97 -0.75 11.29
CA LEU A 81 15.39 -2.14 11.27
C LEU A 81 16.91 -2.31 11.29
N THR A 82 17.65 -1.47 10.57
CA THR A 82 19.12 -1.46 10.57
C THR A 82 19.71 -0.75 11.80
N ARG A 83 18.87 -0.27 12.73
CA ARG A 83 19.30 0.52 13.90
C ARG A 83 20.19 1.71 13.52
N GLY A 84 19.97 2.27 12.33
CA GLY A 84 20.77 3.36 11.78
C GLY A 84 22.22 3.02 11.43
N HIS A 85 22.65 1.77 11.54
CA HIS A 85 23.95 1.33 11.05
C HIS A 85 23.88 1.25 9.52
N ARG A 86 24.75 2.02 8.87
CA ARG A 86 24.79 2.21 7.42
C ARG A 86 25.50 1.03 6.75
#